data_AF-A0A1A7QYS9-F1
#
_entry.id   AF-A0A1A7QYS9-F1
#
_cell.length_a   1.000
_cell.length_b   1.000
_cell.length_c   1.000
_cell.angle_alpha   90.00
_cell.angle_beta   90.00
_cell.angle_gamma   90.00
#
_symmetry.space_group_name_H-M   'P 1'
#
loop_
_entity.id
_entity.type
_entity.pdbx_description
1 polymer ?
#
loop_
_entity_poly.entity_id
_entity_poly.type
_entity_poly.pdbx_seq_one_letter_code
_entity_poly.pdbx_strand_id
1 'polypeptide(L)'
;MTGSEAQNLILRDLVIASSASVGSISNYGMVFMSVAQYVGNTTGITFANIKQLLISNIGWFANNAGTYETFTGTFDFIQKQGGFMVIDGTAKGIDVSSNPTVAKAVLSGVSFSGTGTQYVKRYTTGSYTGFNFSNVWSVDSPGIPKEIDSEATGNLYYDSSTIITLSITTPFKLPVNTNALRLFRTAEGTGVNSENRLIYEGEGRRAINVLGSLSFTATVGSRYTFSIYKNGAKVVGSDVIADVLQTNARQSVSIIGTVDVVKNDYIEIYVQKTTIGTEQFLVTSYNLIVN
;
A
#
# COMPACT_ATOMS: atom_id res chain seq x y z
N MET A 1 -3.97 28.83 -17.88
CA MET A 1 -3.82 29.94 -16.89
C MET A 1 -2.63 29.62 -16.02
N THR A 2 -1.73 30.58 -15.87
CA THR A 2 -0.51 30.42 -15.05
C THR A 2 -0.46 31.55 -14.04
N GLY A 3 -0.22 31.22 -12.78
CA GLY A 3 -0.07 32.18 -11.69
C GLY A 3 1.30 32.11 -11.03
N SER A 4 1.36 32.54 -9.78
CA SER A 4 2.50 32.36 -8.87
C SER A 4 2.05 31.79 -7.53
N GLU A 5 3.01 31.32 -6.73
CA GLU A 5 2.73 30.71 -5.42
C GLU A 5 2.07 31.67 -4.42
N ALA A 6 2.10 32.97 -4.68
CA ALA A 6 1.45 34.00 -3.89
C ALA A 6 -0.02 34.23 -4.30
N GLN A 7 -0.46 33.61 -5.39
CA GLN A 7 -1.78 33.82 -5.99
C GLN A 7 -2.68 32.62 -5.78
N ASN A 8 -3.98 32.91 -5.69
CA ASN A 8 -5.04 31.91 -5.63
C ASN A 8 -5.95 32.03 -6.85
N LEU A 9 -6.45 30.90 -7.33
CA LEU A 9 -7.47 30.83 -8.37
C LEU A 9 -8.69 30.08 -7.83
N ILE A 10 -9.86 30.67 -8.01
CA ILE A 10 -11.14 30.07 -7.62
C ILE A 10 -12.05 30.03 -8.85
N LEU A 11 -12.53 28.84 -9.21
CA LEU A 11 -13.46 28.61 -10.30
C LEU A 11 -14.66 27.84 -9.79
N ARG A 12 -15.86 28.39 -9.94
CA ARG A 12 -17.09 27.77 -9.42
C ARG A 12 -18.25 27.93 -10.36
N ASP A 13 -19.19 27.00 -10.26
CA ASP A 13 -20.53 27.10 -10.87
C ASP A 13 -20.49 27.38 -12.37
N LEU A 14 -19.79 26.50 -13.11
CA LEU A 14 -19.58 26.68 -14.56
C LEU A 14 -19.77 25.40 -15.37
N VAL A 15 -20.03 25.61 -16.66
CA VAL A 15 -20.05 24.55 -17.68
C VAL A 15 -18.96 24.86 -18.70
N ILE A 16 -18.06 23.91 -18.93
CA ILE A 16 -17.05 23.97 -19.98
C ILE A 16 -17.44 22.95 -21.04
N ALA A 17 -17.92 23.45 -22.18
CA ALA A 17 -18.47 22.62 -23.22
C ALA A 17 -17.78 22.83 -24.58
N SER A 18 -17.76 21.76 -25.38
CA SER A 18 -17.36 21.77 -26.80
C SER A 18 -15.98 22.41 -27.06
N SER A 19 -15.08 22.37 -26.07
CA SER A 19 -13.75 22.93 -26.20
C SER A 19 -12.85 21.94 -26.92
N ALA A 20 -12.12 22.41 -27.93
CA ALA A 20 -11.05 21.63 -28.55
C ALA A 20 -9.94 21.30 -27.54
N SER A 21 -9.76 22.16 -26.54
CA SER A 21 -8.93 21.91 -25.36
C SER A 21 -9.44 22.73 -24.17
N VAL A 22 -9.60 22.08 -23.01
CA VAL A 22 -9.91 22.79 -21.75
C VAL A 22 -8.69 23.58 -21.26
N GLY A 23 -7.47 23.07 -21.48
CA GLY A 23 -6.22 23.76 -21.21
C GLY A 23 -5.53 23.35 -19.92
N SER A 24 -4.78 24.27 -19.32
CA SER A 24 -3.97 24.00 -18.12
C SER A 24 -4.11 25.08 -17.05
N ILE A 25 -3.91 24.69 -15.79
CA ILE A 25 -3.80 25.58 -14.63
C ILE A 25 -2.49 25.25 -13.91
N SER A 26 -1.64 26.25 -13.67
CA SER A 26 -0.34 26.00 -13.06
C SER A 26 0.24 27.12 -12.19
N ASN A 27 1.19 26.73 -11.34
CA ASN A 27 2.06 27.58 -10.51
C ASN A 27 1.37 28.37 -9.39
N TYR A 28 0.09 28.14 -9.12
CA TYR A 28 -0.65 28.84 -8.07
C TYR A 28 -0.35 28.31 -6.66
N GLY A 29 -0.47 29.18 -5.66
CA GLY A 29 -0.47 28.78 -4.25
C GLY A 29 -1.71 27.95 -3.89
N MET A 30 -2.87 28.35 -4.39
CA MET A 30 -4.10 27.57 -4.26
C MET A 30 -4.92 27.61 -5.54
N VAL A 31 -5.48 26.47 -5.91
CA VAL A 31 -6.56 26.37 -6.90
C VAL A 31 -7.74 25.68 -6.26
N PHE A 32 -8.88 26.34 -6.22
CA PHE A 32 -10.14 25.75 -5.78
C PHE A 32 -11.15 25.70 -6.93
N MET A 33 -11.56 24.49 -7.30
CA MET A 33 -12.60 24.24 -8.30
C MET A 33 -13.79 23.54 -7.66
N SER A 34 -14.99 24.08 -7.83
CA SER A 34 -16.20 23.50 -7.25
C SER A 34 -17.39 23.59 -8.18
N VAL A 35 -18.16 22.50 -8.32
CA VAL A 35 -19.39 22.46 -9.13
C VAL A 35 -19.12 22.94 -10.56
N ALA A 36 -18.24 22.22 -11.27
CA ALA A 36 -18.00 22.43 -12.69
C ALA A 36 -18.37 21.19 -13.50
N GLN A 37 -18.98 21.40 -14.66
CA GLN A 37 -19.37 20.33 -15.57
C GLN A 37 -18.62 20.44 -16.88
N TYR A 38 -18.11 19.31 -17.35
CA TYR A 38 -17.37 19.20 -18.60
C TYR A 38 -18.17 18.34 -19.58
N VAL A 39 -18.45 18.87 -20.78
CA VAL A 39 -19.30 18.20 -21.78
C VAL A 39 -18.73 18.36 -23.19
N GLY A 40 -18.54 17.25 -23.90
CA GLY A 40 -18.17 17.29 -25.33
C GLY A 40 -16.80 17.91 -25.63
N ASN A 41 -15.88 17.94 -24.67
CA ASN A 41 -14.53 18.46 -24.88
C ASN A 41 -13.61 17.41 -25.50
N THR A 42 -12.69 17.82 -26.37
CA THR A 42 -11.76 16.90 -27.06
C THR A 42 -10.58 16.52 -26.19
N THR A 43 -10.14 17.41 -25.29
CA THR A 43 -9.12 17.15 -24.28
C THR A 43 -9.54 17.79 -22.95
N GLY A 44 -9.07 17.21 -21.84
CA GLY A 44 -9.36 17.71 -20.51
C GLY A 44 -8.35 18.74 -20.01
N ILE A 45 -8.28 18.84 -18.68
CA ILE A 45 -7.49 19.85 -17.96
C ILE A 45 -6.20 19.27 -17.39
N THR A 46 -5.12 20.05 -17.47
CA THR A 46 -3.86 19.73 -16.79
C THR A 46 -3.63 20.66 -15.60
N PHE A 47 -3.44 20.08 -14.42
CA PHE A 47 -2.99 20.76 -13.21
C PHE A 47 -1.49 20.55 -13.02
N ALA A 48 -0.73 21.62 -12.79
CA ALA A 48 0.72 21.51 -12.61
C ALA A 48 1.30 22.50 -11.60
N ASN A 49 2.18 22.03 -10.72
CA ASN A 49 2.92 22.88 -9.77
C ASN A 49 1.98 23.76 -8.92
N ILE A 50 1.00 23.16 -8.25
CA ILE A 50 0.05 23.89 -7.40
C ILE A 50 0.24 23.42 -5.98
N LYS A 51 0.50 24.34 -5.03
CA LYS A 51 0.70 23.92 -3.64
C LYS A 51 -0.55 23.24 -3.08
N GLN A 52 -1.70 23.90 -3.19
CA GLN A 52 -2.99 23.40 -2.69
C GLN A 52 -4.00 23.29 -3.83
N LEU A 53 -4.26 22.07 -4.32
CA LEU A 53 -5.28 21.82 -5.34
C LEU A 53 -6.52 21.19 -4.70
N LEU A 54 -7.62 21.95 -4.68
CA LEU A 54 -8.88 21.55 -4.07
C LEU A 54 -9.95 21.45 -5.15
N ILE A 55 -10.44 20.24 -5.39
CA ILE A 55 -11.43 19.94 -6.43
C ILE A 55 -12.66 19.32 -5.76
N SER A 56 -13.82 19.91 -5.98
CA SER A 56 -15.07 19.48 -5.36
C SER A 56 -16.19 19.37 -6.39
N ASN A 57 -16.89 18.25 -6.40
CA ASN A 57 -18.13 18.07 -7.16
C ASN A 57 -18.00 18.40 -8.65
N ILE A 58 -16.92 17.92 -9.29
CA ILE A 58 -16.70 18.06 -10.73
C ILE A 58 -17.36 16.89 -11.47
N GLY A 59 -18.07 17.18 -12.55
CA GLY A 59 -18.70 16.18 -13.41
C GLY A 59 -18.06 16.12 -14.79
N TRP A 60 -17.59 14.94 -15.19
CA TRP A 60 -17.18 14.65 -16.57
C TRP A 60 -18.18 13.71 -17.22
N PHE A 61 -18.87 14.20 -18.25
CA PHE A 61 -19.87 13.44 -19.00
C PHE A 61 -19.22 12.53 -20.05
N ALA A 62 -19.95 11.49 -20.46
CA ALA A 62 -19.50 10.42 -21.36
C ALA A 62 -18.96 10.90 -22.73
N ASN A 63 -19.44 12.04 -23.22
CA ASN A 63 -19.08 12.56 -24.54
C ASN A 63 -17.77 13.37 -24.55
N ASN A 64 -17.04 13.47 -23.44
CA ASN A 64 -15.68 14.01 -23.45
C ASN A 64 -14.68 12.96 -23.93
N ALA A 65 -13.67 13.40 -24.68
CA ALA A 65 -12.58 12.56 -25.17
C ALA A 65 -11.25 12.86 -24.44
N GLY A 66 -10.22 12.08 -24.76
CA GLY A 66 -8.87 12.29 -24.22
C GLY A 66 -8.75 11.95 -22.73
N THR A 67 -7.84 12.62 -22.05
CA THR A 67 -7.70 12.52 -20.58
C THR A 67 -8.45 13.67 -19.93
N TYR A 68 -9.32 13.39 -18.97
CA TYR A 68 -10.15 14.39 -18.30
C TYR A 68 -9.35 15.27 -17.34
N GLU A 69 -8.58 14.66 -16.45
CA GLU A 69 -7.74 15.38 -15.49
C GLU A 69 -6.32 14.82 -15.49
N THR A 70 -5.32 15.67 -15.75
CA THR A 70 -3.90 15.30 -15.69
C THR A 70 -3.22 16.04 -14.54
N PHE A 71 -2.52 15.31 -13.68
CA PHE A 71 -1.70 15.89 -12.61
C PHE A 71 -0.22 15.69 -12.92
N THR A 72 0.55 16.78 -12.89
CA THR A 72 2.00 16.75 -13.17
C THR A 72 2.76 17.78 -12.33
N GLY A 73 4.06 17.63 -12.18
CA GLY A 73 4.87 18.53 -11.36
C GLY A 73 4.70 18.28 -9.86
N THR A 74 4.74 19.36 -9.05
CA THR A 74 4.77 19.28 -7.58
C THR A 74 3.51 19.80 -6.91
N PHE A 75 3.05 19.12 -5.86
CA PHE A 75 1.91 19.52 -5.03
C PHE A 75 2.20 19.26 -3.55
N ASP A 76 1.84 20.20 -2.68
CA ASP A 76 1.86 19.96 -1.24
C ASP A 76 0.60 19.16 -0.84
N PHE A 77 -0.53 19.48 -1.46
CA PHE A 77 -1.79 18.82 -1.21
C PHE A 77 -2.69 18.78 -2.44
N ILE A 78 -3.29 17.61 -2.69
CA ILE A 78 -4.38 17.43 -3.65
C ILE A 78 -5.60 16.87 -2.92
N GLN A 79 -6.74 17.54 -3.03
CA GLN A 79 -8.03 16.99 -2.66
C GLN A 79 -8.93 16.95 -3.87
N LYS A 80 -9.52 15.79 -4.13
CA LYS A 80 -10.67 15.65 -5.02
C LYS A 80 -11.80 14.95 -4.28
N GLN A 81 -12.92 15.64 -4.12
CA GLN A 81 -14.06 15.15 -3.35
C GLN A 81 -15.36 15.25 -4.16
N GLY A 82 -16.08 14.13 -4.27
CA GLY A 82 -17.40 14.08 -4.88
C GLY A 82 -17.40 14.33 -6.40
N GLY A 83 -18.60 14.25 -6.98
CA GLY A 83 -18.78 14.34 -8.44
C GLY A 83 -18.64 12.99 -9.13
N PHE A 84 -18.46 13.02 -10.45
CA PHE A 84 -18.42 11.81 -11.25
C PHE A 84 -17.54 11.98 -12.49
N MET A 85 -17.06 10.85 -13.01
CA MET A 85 -16.41 10.72 -14.30
C MET A 85 -17.03 9.54 -15.04
N VAL A 86 -17.67 9.80 -16.18
CA VAL A 86 -18.12 8.74 -17.09
C VAL A 86 -17.08 8.62 -18.20
N ILE A 87 -16.22 7.61 -18.12
CA ILE A 87 -15.11 7.38 -19.03
C ILE A 87 -15.53 6.32 -20.06
N ASP A 88 -15.71 6.73 -21.31
CA ASP A 88 -16.08 5.84 -22.41
C ASP A 88 -14.96 5.69 -23.46
N GLY A 89 -14.95 4.54 -24.14
CA GLY A 89 -14.02 4.27 -25.23
C GLY A 89 -12.55 4.35 -24.82
N THR A 90 -11.78 5.22 -25.48
CA THR A 90 -10.34 5.40 -25.27
C THR A 90 -9.99 6.56 -24.33
N ALA A 91 -11.00 7.19 -23.74
CA ALA A 91 -10.81 8.26 -22.77
C ALA A 91 -10.13 7.73 -21.49
N LYS A 92 -9.54 8.65 -20.71
CA LYS A 92 -9.00 8.39 -19.38
C LYS A 92 -9.61 9.40 -18.41
N GLY A 93 -9.92 8.95 -17.19
CA GLY A 93 -10.39 9.86 -16.13
C GLY A 93 -9.23 10.67 -15.58
N ILE A 94 -8.36 10.04 -14.81
CA ILE A 94 -7.20 10.68 -14.18
C ILE A 94 -5.89 10.19 -14.83
N ASP A 95 -4.94 11.08 -15.08
CA ASP A 95 -3.57 10.73 -15.46
C ASP A 95 -2.56 11.25 -14.44
N VAL A 96 -1.86 10.31 -13.80
CA VAL A 96 -0.76 10.53 -12.85
C VAL A 96 0.51 9.79 -13.31
N SER A 97 0.54 9.30 -14.55
CA SER A 97 1.64 8.48 -15.08
C SER A 97 2.96 9.21 -15.26
N SER A 98 2.94 10.54 -15.17
CA SER A 98 4.15 11.37 -15.09
C SER A 98 4.85 11.32 -13.73
N ASN A 99 4.29 10.59 -12.75
CA ASN A 99 4.75 10.48 -11.37
C ASN A 99 4.91 11.86 -10.69
N PRO A 100 3.82 12.65 -10.55
CA PRO A 100 3.91 13.94 -9.86
C PRO A 100 4.41 13.76 -8.43
N THR A 101 5.17 14.75 -7.94
CA THR A 101 5.60 14.79 -6.54
C THR A 101 4.47 15.37 -5.71
N VAL A 102 3.87 14.55 -4.84
CA VAL A 102 2.72 14.93 -4.03
C VAL A 102 3.04 14.63 -2.58
N ALA A 103 2.96 15.62 -1.67
CA ALA A 103 3.23 15.36 -0.27
C ALA A 103 2.05 14.65 0.44
N LYS A 104 0.81 15.00 0.09
CA LYS A 104 -0.40 14.28 0.54
C LYS A 104 -1.55 14.45 -0.45
N ALA A 105 -2.37 13.41 -0.60
CA ALA A 105 -3.57 13.52 -1.43
C ALA A 105 -4.77 12.72 -0.91
N VAL A 106 -5.97 13.20 -1.27
CA VAL A 106 -7.25 12.54 -0.98
C VAL A 106 -8.12 12.52 -2.23
N LEU A 107 -8.60 11.34 -2.61
CA LEU A 107 -9.58 11.13 -3.66
C LEU A 107 -10.77 10.37 -3.09
N SER A 108 -11.86 11.08 -2.80
CA SER A 108 -12.99 10.51 -2.06
C SER A 108 -14.34 10.80 -2.71
N GLY A 109 -15.18 9.76 -2.84
CA GLY A 109 -16.57 9.89 -3.28
C GLY A 109 -16.74 10.31 -4.74
N VAL A 110 -15.69 10.26 -5.56
CA VAL A 110 -15.82 10.46 -7.01
C VAL A 110 -16.29 9.16 -7.63
N SER A 111 -17.43 9.17 -8.32
CA SER A 111 -17.90 7.97 -9.01
C SER A 111 -17.19 7.82 -10.36
N PHE A 112 -16.40 6.76 -10.55
CA PHE A 112 -15.85 6.36 -11.84
C PHE A 112 -16.78 5.33 -12.49
N SER A 113 -17.21 5.59 -13.71
CA SER A 113 -18.08 4.68 -14.47
C SER A 113 -17.81 4.79 -15.97
N GLY A 114 -18.59 4.06 -16.78
CA GLY A 114 -18.47 4.06 -18.23
C GLY A 114 -17.83 2.78 -18.78
N THR A 115 -17.72 2.73 -20.10
CA THR A 115 -17.26 1.57 -20.89
C THR A 115 -15.75 1.56 -21.13
N GLY A 116 -15.04 2.61 -20.72
CA GLY A 116 -13.60 2.75 -20.88
C GLY A 116 -12.83 1.69 -20.10
N THR A 117 -11.67 1.31 -20.63
CA THR A 117 -10.80 0.29 -20.01
C THR A 117 -9.75 0.88 -19.06
N GLN A 118 -9.63 2.21 -19.00
CA GLN A 118 -8.63 2.90 -18.19
C GLN A 118 -9.23 4.13 -17.50
N TYR A 119 -9.77 3.93 -16.29
CA TYR A 119 -10.28 5.03 -15.47
C TYR A 119 -9.15 5.89 -14.90
N VAL A 120 -8.03 5.27 -14.53
CA VAL A 120 -6.83 5.97 -14.08
C VAL A 120 -5.63 5.46 -14.88
N LYS A 121 -4.91 6.39 -15.50
CA LYS A 121 -3.58 6.16 -16.05
C LYS A 121 -2.56 6.35 -14.92
N ARG A 122 -2.30 5.23 -14.26
CA ARG A 122 -1.58 5.11 -12.98
C ARG A 122 -0.14 5.63 -12.97
N TYR A 123 0.38 5.87 -11.77
CA TYR A 123 1.82 6.06 -11.53
C TYR A 123 2.61 4.88 -12.13
N THR A 124 3.73 5.19 -12.77
CA THR A 124 4.63 4.18 -13.34
C THR A 124 5.65 3.66 -12.33
N THR A 125 5.89 4.41 -11.24
CA THR A 125 6.71 4.01 -10.10
C THR A 125 6.06 4.44 -8.78
N GLY A 126 6.37 3.74 -7.68
CA GLY A 126 5.87 4.09 -6.34
C GLY A 126 4.40 3.72 -6.06
N SER A 127 3.71 3.07 -7.01
CA SER A 127 2.40 2.44 -6.80
C SER A 127 2.55 0.93 -6.56
N TYR A 128 1.48 0.32 -6.05
CA TYR A 128 1.41 -1.12 -5.80
C TYR A 128 0.79 -1.86 -6.99
N THR A 129 1.12 -3.14 -7.16
CA THR A 129 0.54 -3.98 -8.22
C THR A 129 -0.98 -4.07 -8.05
N GLY A 130 -1.73 -3.73 -9.11
CA GLY A 130 -3.19 -3.68 -9.09
C GLY A 130 -3.77 -2.36 -8.57
N PHE A 131 -2.92 -1.40 -8.18
CA PHE A 131 -3.31 -0.09 -7.67
C PHE A 131 -2.78 1.03 -8.58
N ASN A 132 -3.34 2.23 -8.42
CA ASN A 132 -3.14 3.34 -9.35
C ASN A 132 -2.25 4.44 -8.79
N PHE A 133 -2.30 4.66 -7.47
CA PHE A 133 -1.66 5.79 -6.80
C PHE A 133 -0.50 5.33 -5.91
N SER A 134 0.35 6.29 -5.52
CA SER A 134 1.38 6.07 -4.51
C SER A 134 0.81 6.14 -3.09
N ASN A 135 1.58 5.71 -2.11
CA ASN A 135 1.15 5.61 -0.71
C ASN A 135 0.77 6.95 -0.04
N VAL A 136 1.14 8.10 -0.62
CA VAL A 136 0.73 9.45 -0.14
C VAL A 136 -0.74 9.78 -0.43
N TRP A 137 -1.40 9.00 -1.29
CA TRP A 137 -2.82 9.16 -1.61
C TRP A 137 -3.70 8.37 -0.64
N SER A 138 -4.87 8.91 -0.30
CA SER A 138 -5.96 8.18 0.34
C SER A 138 -7.14 8.13 -0.64
N VAL A 139 -7.42 6.95 -1.19
CA VAL A 139 -8.40 6.78 -2.27
C VAL A 139 -9.57 5.91 -1.81
N ASP A 140 -10.76 6.49 -1.81
CA ASP A 140 -12.03 5.80 -1.54
C ASP A 140 -13.11 6.31 -2.49
N SER A 141 -13.18 5.71 -3.67
CA SER A 141 -14.01 6.18 -4.78
C SER A 141 -14.59 5.01 -5.56
N PRO A 142 -15.92 4.94 -5.78
CA PRO A 142 -16.55 3.86 -6.54
C PRO A 142 -15.98 3.73 -7.96
N GLY A 143 -15.81 2.50 -8.42
CA GLY A 143 -15.34 2.18 -9.78
C GLY A 143 -13.82 1.99 -9.91
N ILE A 144 -13.04 2.34 -8.88
CA ILE A 144 -11.59 2.06 -8.81
C ILE A 144 -11.26 1.35 -7.49
N PRO A 145 -10.11 0.65 -7.40
CA PRO A 145 -9.66 0.06 -6.14
C PRO A 145 -9.58 1.09 -5.01
N LYS A 146 -9.98 0.67 -3.81
CA LYS A 146 -9.79 1.45 -2.59
C LYS A 146 -8.32 1.40 -2.20
N GLU A 147 -7.68 2.55 -2.05
CA GLU A 147 -6.22 2.65 -1.83
C GLU A 147 -5.93 3.46 -0.56
N ILE A 148 -6.22 2.91 0.62
CA ILE A 148 -6.00 3.56 1.93
C ILE A 148 -5.22 2.67 2.89
N ASP A 149 -4.63 3.28 3.93
CA ASP A 149 -3.80 2.58 4.93
C ASP A 149 -4.53 1.43 5.64
N SER A 150 -5.85 1.52 5.82
CA SER A 150 -6.65 0.46 6.46
C SER A 150 -6.81 -0.80 5.60
N GLU A 151 -6.49 -0.75 4.31
CA GLU A 151 -6.54 -1.91 3.41
C GLU A 151 -5.16 -2.55 3.22
N ALA A 152 -4.13 -2.08 3.93
CA ALA A 152 -2.78 -2.62 3.84
C ALA A 152 -2.77 -4.13 4.06
N THR A 153 -2.07 -4.85 3.18
CA THR A 153 -2.00 -6.31 3.22
C THR A 153 -0.66 -6.78 2.69
N GLY A 154 -0.18 -7.91 3.20
CA GLY A 154 0.98 -8.59 2.65
C GLY A 154 0.99 -10.06 3.03
N ASN A 155 1.62 -10.86 2.18
CA ASN A 155 1.76 -12.30 2.37
C ASN A 155 3.19 -12.72 2.02
N LEU A 156 3.90 -13.23 3.02
CA LEU A 156 5.17 -13.91 2.85
C LEU A 156 4.94 -15.41 2.93
N TYR A 157 5.47 -16.17 1.97
CA TYR A 157 5.31 -17.62 1.92
C TYR A 157 6.65 -18.30 1.72
N TYR A 158 6.74 -19.53 2.23
CA TYR A 158 7.95 -20.34 2.20
C TYR A 158 8.57 -20.44 0.81
N ASP A 159 9.87 -20.19 0.75
CA ASP A 159 10.73 -20.50 -0.38
C ASP A 159 11.66 -21.66 -0.02
N SER A 160 12.55 -21.41 0.94
CA SER A 160 13.60 -22.33 1.34
C SER A 160 14.03 -22.09 2.78
N SER A 161 14.79 -23.02 3.33
CA SER A 161 15.41 -22.90 4.64
C SER A 161 16.63 -23.80 4.70
N THR A 162 17.48 -23.60 5.70
CA THR A 162 18.65 -24.45 5.95
C THR A 162 18.57 -25.08 7.33
N ILE A 163 19.20 -26.25 7.46
CA ILE A 163 19.35 -26.88 8.78
C ILE A 163 20.30 -26.00 9.59
N ILE A 164 19.87 -25.63 10.80
CA ILE A 164 20.72 -24.94 11.76
C ILE A 164 20.91 -25.77 13.01
N THR A 165 22.03 -25.55 13.69
CA THR A 165 22.30 -26.17 15.00
C THR A 165 21.91 -25.20 16.10
N LEU A 166 21.05 -25.63 17.01
CA LEU A 166 20.55 -24.84 18.13
C LEU A 166 20.99 -25.43 19.46
N SER A 167 21.47 -24.55 20.35
CA SER A 167 21.62 -24.79 21.79
C SER A 167 20.53 -24.02 22.55
N ILE A 168 20.61 -23.88 23.89
CA ILE A 168 19.88 -22.79 24.55
C ILE A 168 20.39 -21.49 23.97
N THR A 169 19.49 -20.79 23.27
CA THR A 169 19.81 -19.51 22.64
C THR A 169 18.91 -18.42 23.19
N THR A 170 19.41 -17.19 23.14
CA THR A 170 18.56 -16.01 23.15
C THR A 170 17.62 -16.07 21.94
N PRO A 171 16.41 -15.47 22.02
CA PRO A 171 15.53 -15.38 20.86
C PRO A 171 16.27 -14.84 19.64
N PHE A 172 16.08 -15.49 18.49
CA PHE A 172 16.66 -15.07 17.23
C PHE A 172 15.63 -15.16 16.11
N LYS A 173 15.86 -14.40 15.04
CA LYS A 173 14.99 -14.37 13.86
C LYS A 173 14.87 -15.77 13.25
N LEU A 174 13.64 -16.22 12.99
CA LEU A 174 13.38 -17.53 12.42
C LEU A 174 14.11 -17.66 11.06
N PRO A 175 14.94 -18.70 10.87
CA PRO A 175 15.82 -18.84 9.72
C PRO A 175 15.06 -19.42 8.53
N VAL A 176 14.28 -18.58 7.86
CA VAL A 176 13.47 -18.98 6.70
C VAL A 176 13.56 -17.94 5.59
N ASN A 177 13.72 -18.45 4.38
CA ASN A 177 13.65 -17.68 3.16
C ASN A 177 12.20 -17.69 2.64
N THR A 178 11.75 -16.58 2.09
CA THR A 178 10.37 -16.39 1.63
C THR A 178 10.33 -15.72 0.27
N ASN A 179 9.18 -15.87 -0.36
CA ASN A 179 8.72 -15.05 -1.46
C ASN A 179 7.54 -14.20 -0.97
N ALA A 180 7.27 -13.10 -1.65
CA ALA A 180 6.17 -12.20 -1.32
C ALA A 180 5.12 -12.08 -2.43
N LEU A 181 3.85 -11.96 -2.03
CA LEU A 181 2.74 -11.66 -2.94
C LEU A 181 1.65 -10.87 -2.22
N ARG A 182 0.74 -10.25 -3.02
CA ARG A 182 -0.37 -9.43 -2.51
C ARG A 182 0.11 -8.34 -1.53
N LEU A 183 1.21 -7.68 -1.88
CA LEU A 183 1.75 -6.56 -1.13
C LEU A 183 1.01 -5.27 -1.51
N PHE A 184 0.34 -4.66 -0.54
CA PHE A 184 -0.26 -3.33 -0.65
C PHE A 184 0.04 -2.55 0.63
N ARG A 185 0.72 -1.40 0.49
CA ARG A 185 1.25 -0.62 1.63
C ARG A 185 2.13 -1.45 2.58
N THR A 186 2.78 -2.46 2.01
CA THR A 186 3.75 -3.30 2.68
C THR A 186 4.83 -3.70 1.68
N ALA A 187 6.01 -4.03 2.17
CA ALA A 187 7.10 -4.59 1.37
C ALA A 187 7.74 -5.80 2.06
N GLU A 188 8.38 -6.65 1.27
CA GLU A 188 9.32 -7.65 1.80
C GLU A 188 10.64 -6.97 2.16
N GLY A 189 11.15 -7.25 3.37
CA GLY A 189 12.43 -6.74 3.80
C GLY A 189 13.60 -7.61 3.30
N THR A 190 14.71 -6.97 2.91
CA THR A 190 15.91 -7.65 2.40
C THR A 190 17.11 -7.54 3.36
N GLY A 191 18.04 -8.52 3.29
CA GLY A 191 19.21 -8.67 4.16
C GLY A 191 19.57 -10.15 4.44
N VAL A 192 20.65 -10.41 5.17
CA VAL A 192 21.06 -11.80 5.51
C VAL A 192 20.01 -12.43 6.44
N ASN A 193 19.47 -13.60 6.09
CA ASN A 193 18.32 -14.24 6.78
C ASN A 193 17.10 -13.30 6.85
N SER A 194 16.87 -12.48 5.82
CA SER A 194 15.89 -11.40 5.91
C SER A 194 14.50 -11.68 5.42
N GLU A 195 14.23 -12.83 4.82
CA GLU A 195 13.00 -12.94 4.07
C GLU A 195 11.75 -13.02 4.97
N ASN A 196 11.85 -13.49 6.23
CA ASN A 196 10.68 -13.46 7.13
C ASN A 196 10.25 -12.06 7.65
N ARG A 197 10.80 -10.97 7.07
CA ARG A 197 10.54 -9.59 7.42
C ARG A 197 9.48 -8.97 6.51
N LEU A 198 8.41 -8.47 7.10
CA LEU A 198 7.43 -7.63 6.41
C LEU A 198 7.53 -6.19 6.91
N ILE A 199 7.67 -5.23 6.00
CA ILE A 199 7.77 -3.79 6.28
C ILE A 199 6.41 -3.15 6.01
N TYR A 200 5.92 -2.30 6.92
CA TYR A 200 4.75 -1.47 6.68
C TYR A 200 5.15 -0.18 5.96
N GLU A 201 4.51 0.14 4.84
CA GLU A 201 4.82 1.31 4.00
C GLU A 201 3.70 2.36 3.96
N GLY A 202 2.59 2.11 4.67
CA GLY A 202 1.52 3.12 4.80
C GLY A 202 1.98 4.36 5.57
N GLU A 203 1.30 5.49 5.36
CA GLU A 203 1.67 6.77 5.98
C GLU A 203 1.08 6.92 7.39
N GLY A 204 -0.13 6.39 7.60
CA GLY A 204 -0.83 6.44 8.88
C GLY A 204 -0.39 5.37 9.87
N ARG A 205 -0.37 5.72 11.16
CA ARG A 205 -0.25 4.72 12.24
C ARG A 205 -1.49 3.83 12.25
N ARG A 206 -1.31 2.51 12.40
CA ARG A 206 -2.44 1.59 12.61
C ARG A 206 -2.03 0.33 13.35
N ALA A 207 -3.02 -0.36 13.90
CA ALA A 207 -2.89 -1.76 14.28
C ALA A 207 -3.06 -2.65 13.04
N ILE A 208 -2.24 -3.69 12.94
CA ILE A 208 -2.38 -4.76 11.95
C ILE A 208 -2.44 -6.12 12.65
N ASN A 209 -3.24 -7.03 12.11
CA ASN A 209 -3.23 -8.41 12.55
C ASN A 209 -2.10 -9.14 11.85
N VAL A 210 -1.37 -9.95 12.61
CA VAL A 210 -0.29 -10.79 12.13
C VAL A 210 -0.71 -12.23 12.34
N LEU A 211 -0.77 -12.97 11.23
CA LEU A 211 -1.18 -14.37 11.19
C LEU A 211 -0.01 -15.17 10.64
N GLY A 212 0.71 -15.86 11.51
CA GLY A 212 1.82 -16.74 11.17
C GLY A 212 1.40 -18.21 11.24
N SER A 213 1.80 -19.00 10.26
CA SER A 213 1.71 -20.46 10.29
C SER A 213 3.00 -21.06 9.79
N LEU A 214 3.60 -21.96 10.55
CA LEU A 214 4.86 -22.60 10.18
C LEU A 214 4.88 -24.06 10.62
N SER A 215 5.77 -24.82 10.00
CA SER A 215 6.12 -26.15 10.47
C SER A 215 7.62 -26.31 10.55
N PHE A 216 8.10 -27.11 11.48
CA PHE A 216 9.53 -27.36 11.68
C PHE A 216 9.79 -28.83 12.07
N THR A 217 11.04 -29.26 11.97
CA THR A 217 11.53 -30.52 12.53
C THR A 217 12.68 -30.23 13.49
N ALA A 218 12.84 -31.10 14.49
CA ALA A 218 13.91 -31.03 15.46
C ALA A 218 14.40 -32.44 15.82
N THR A 219 15.70 -32.61 16.05
CA THR A 219 16.31 -33.94 16.25
C THR A 219 16.25 -34.41 17.70
N VAL A 220 15.91 -33.55 18.66
CA VAL A 220 15.84 -33.86 20.10
C VAL A 220 14.50 -33.41 20.67
N GLY A 221 14.06 -34.04 21.76
CA GLY A 221 12.88 -33.60 22.49
C GLY A 221 13.17 -32.27 23.18
N SER A 222 12.48 -31.21 22.74
CA SER A 222 12.80 -29.83 23.11
C SER A 222 11.54 -28.96 23.18
N ARG A 223 11.63 -27.85 23.92
CA ARG A 223 10.62 -26.80 23.96
C ARG A 223 11.09 -25.55 23.23
N TYR A 224 10.27 -25.06 22.31
CA TYR A 224 10.47 -23.82 21.59
C TYR A 224 9.42 -22.78 21.96
N THR A 225 9.82 -21.52 22.01
CA THR A 225 8.91 -20.36 22.05
C THR A 225 9.05 -19.59 20.76
N PHE A 226 7.94 -19.37 20.07
CA PHE A 226 7.85 -18.54 18.89
C PHE A 226 7.11 -17.25 19.24
N SER A 227 7.56 -16.11 18.71
CA SER A 227 6.94 -14.82 19.03
C SER A 227 7.03 -13.86 17.86
N ILE A 228 6.13 -12.88 17.85
CA ILE A 228 6.16 -11.76 16.90
C ILE A 228 7.09 -10.69 17.44
N TYR A 229 7.95 -10.16 16.57
CA TYR A 229 8.86 -9.06 16.86
C TYR A 229 8.52 -7.87 15.97
N LYS A 230 8.57 -6.67 16.55
CA LYS A 230 8.52 -5.40 15.83
C LYS A 230 9.82 -4.65 16.04
N ASN A 231 10.52 -4.28 14.97
CA ASN A 231 11.77 -3.53 15.05
C ASN A 231 12.82 -4.17 16.00
N GLY A 232 12.87 -5.50 16.05
CA GLY A 232 13.75 -6.25 16.95
C GLY A 232 13.28 -6.34 18.42
N ALA A 233 12.14 -5.74 18.78
CA ALA A 233 11.53 -5.88 20.10
C ALA A 233 10.34 -6.85 20.07
N LYS A 234 10.25 -7.74 21.06
CA LYS A 234 9.15 -8.69 21.18
C LYS A 234 7.80 -7.99 21.38
N VAL A 235 6.79 -8.39 20.63
CA VAL A 235 5.41 -7.95 20.82
C VAL A 235 4.81 -8.72 21.99
N VAL A 236 4.32 -7.99 22.98
CA VAL A 236 3.72 -8.58 24.20
C VAL A 236 2.51 -9.44 23.83
N GLY A 237 2.40 -10.63 24.43
CA GLY A 237 1.27 -11.53 24.21
C GLY A 237 1.34 -12.35 22.92
N SER A 238 2.46 -12.31 22.18
CA SER A 238 2.63 -13.07 20.93
C SER A 238 3.31 -14.44 21.10
N ASP A 239 3.63 -14.85 22.33
CA ASP A 239 4.36 -16.09 22.61
C ASP A 239 3.50 -17.33 22.33
N VAL A 240 4.04 -18.27 21.56
CA VAL A 240 3.47 -19.59 21.30
C VAL A 240 4.50 -20.65 21.62
N ILE A 241 4.13 -21.61 22.46
CA ILE A 241 5.02 -22.67 22.93
C ILE A 241 4.76 -23.94 22.11
N ALA A 242 5.82 -24.57 21.64
CA ALA A 242 5.77 -25.86 20.96
C ALA A 242 6.70 -26.87 21.66
N ASP A 243 6.13 -28.00 22.05
CA ASP A 243 6.86 -29.13 22.64
C ASP A 243 7.08 -30.21 21.59
N VAL A 244 8.34 -30.55 21.34
CA VAL A 244 8.73 -31.64 20.45
C VAL A 244 8.71 -32.95 21.25
N LEU A 245 7.61 -33.68 21.18
CA LEU A 245 7.45 -34.98 21.83
C LEU A 245 7.90 -36.14 20.92
N GLN A 246 7.87 -35.93 19.61
CA GLN A 246 8.36 -36.86 18.59
C GLN A 246 9.49 -36.20 17.80
N THR A 247 10.70 -36.71 17.95
CA THR A 247 11.89 -36.21 17.25
C THR A 247 11.85 -36.61 15.78
N ASN A 248 12.46 -35.80 14.92
CA ASN A 248 12.49 -35.97 13.46
C ASN A 248 11.11 -35.96 12.77
N ALA A 249 10.03 -35.72 13.52
CA ALA A 249 8.69 -35.53 13.01
C ALA A 249 8.40 -34.05 12.79
N ARG A 250 7.50 -33.76 11.84
CA ARG A 250 7.05 -32.39 11.57
C ARG A 250 6.13 -31.91 12.69
N GLN A 251 6.47 -30.77 13.25
CA GLN A 251 5.70 -30.02 14.23
C GLN A 251 5.11 -28.79 13.56
N SER A 252 3.91 -28.36 13.96
CA SER A 252 3.24 -27.19 13.40
C SER A 252 2.93 -26.16 14.48
N VAL A 253 3.03 -24.88 14.12
CA VAL A 253 2.85 -23.74 15.01
C VAL A 253 2.04 -22.68 14.30
N SER A 254 1.04 -22.13 14.99
CA SER A 254 0.27 -20.98 14.54
C SER A 254 0.46 -19.83 15.53
N ILE A 255 0.77 -18.65 15.02
CA ILE A 255 1.08 -17.46 15.80
C ILE A 255 0.11 -16.37 15.38
N ILE A 256 -0.56 -15.75 16.34
CA ILE A 256 -1.50 -14.67 16.09
C ILE A 256 -1.16 -13.53 17.05
N GLY A 257 -1.16 -12.32 16.53
CA GLY A 257 -1.04 -11.13 17.36
C GLY A 257 -1.45 -9.88 16.62
N THR A 258 -1.60 -8.79 17.37
CA THR A 258 -1.88 -7.47 16.83
C THR A 258 -0.67 -6.60 17.09
N VAL A 259 -0.22 -5.88 16.06
CA VAL A 259 0.96 -5.03 16.11
C VAL A 259 0.60 -3.61 15.70
N ASP A 260 0.85 -2.65 16.57
CA ASP A 260 0.82 -1.23 16.22
C ASP A 260 2.04 -0.90 15.35
N VAL A 261 1.81 -0.43 14.13
CA VAL A 261 2.85 -0.06 13.17
C VAL A 261 2.73 1.40 12.75
N VAL A 262 3.89 2.00 12.49
CA VAL A 262 4.04 3.24 11.72
C VAL A 262 4.90 2.98 10.49
N LYS A 263 4.94 3.92 9.55
CA LYS A 263 5.74 3.80 8.32
C LYS A 263 7.16 3.30 8.62
N ASN A 264 7.60 2.30 7.87
CA ASN A 264 8.88 1.60 7.96
C ASN A 264 9.08 0.71 9.20
N ASP A 265 8.11 0.59 10.09
CA ASP A 265 8.14 -0.49 11.09
C ASP A 265 8.15 -1.83 10.36
N TYR A 266 8.92 -2.77 10.88
CA TYR A 266 9.00 -4.13 10.34
C TYR A 266 8.61 -5.18 11.37
N ILE A 267 7.99 -6.24 10.87
CA ILE A 267 7.49 -7.38 11.62
C ILE A 267 8.27 -8.62 11.20
N GLU A 268 8.66 -9.41 12.20
CA GLU A 268 9.42 -10.64 12.03
C GLU A 268 8.90 -11.71 13.00
N ILE A 269 9.12 -12.98 12.67
CA ILE A 269 8.91 -14.10 13.59
C ILE A 269 10.24 -14.54 14.17
N TYR A 270 10.30 -14.67 15.49
CA TYR A 270 11.48 -15.15 16.22
C TYR A 270 11.18 -16.51 16.84
N VAL A 271 12.25 -17.26 17.09
CA VAL A 271 12.20 -18.54 17.81
C VAL A 271 13.27 -18.55 18.91
N GLN A 272 12.95 -19.21 20.01
CA GLN A 272 13.87 -19.48 21.10
C GLN A 272 13.75 -20.93 21.54
N LYS A 273 14.87 -21.65 21.62
CA LYS A 273 14.93 -22.93 22.33
C LYS A 273 15.07 -22.68 23.83
N THR A 274 14.22 -23.29 24.63
CA THR A 274 14.13 -23.07 26.10
C THR A 274 14.56 -24.27 26.94
N THR A 275 15.09 -25.31 26.29
CA THR A 275 15.53 -26.58 26.91
C THR A 275 17.02 -26.77 26.71
N ILE A 276 17.68 -27.43 27.67
CA ILE A 276 19.13 -27.66 27.63
C ILE A 276 19.48 -28.66 26.51
N GLY A 277 20.67 -28.50 25.92
CA GLY A 277 21.23 -29.42 24.93
C GLY A 277 21.26 -28.85 23.51
N THR A 278 22.00 -29.53 22.64
CA THR A 278 22.21 -29.12 21.25
C THR A 278 21.39 -30.02 20.31
N GLU A 279 20.84 -29.45 19.24
CA GLU A 279 20.11 -30.21 18.22
C GLU A 279 20.11 -29.52 16.85
N GLN A 280 19.66 -30.24 15.83
CA GLN A 280 19.35 -29.65 14.54
C GLN A 280 17.89 -29.20 14.48
N PHE A 281 17.66 -28.04 13.85
CA PHE A 281 16.35 -27.44 13.64
C PHE A 281 16.21 -27.04 12.17
N LEU A 282 15.04 -27.31 11.59
CA LEU A 282 14.74 -26.99 10.20
C LEU A 282 13.28 -26.51 10.06
N VAL A 283 13.07 -25.36 9.43
CA VAL A 283 11.73 -24.90 9.03
C VAL A 283 11.33 -25.62 7.74
N THR A 284 10.17 -26.26 7.71
CA THR A 284 9.70 -27.07 6.56
C THR A 284 8.50 -26.48 5.83
N SER A 285 7.88 -25.45 6.40
CA SER A 285 6.85 -24.62 5.77
C SER A 285 6.70 -23.32 6.55
N TYR A 286 6.26 -22.26 5.89
CA TYR A 286 6.07 -20.94 6.47
C TYR A 286 5.04 -20.13 5.67
N ASN A 287 4.20 -19.39 6.39
CA ASN A 287 3.33 -18.36 5.85
C ASN A 287 3.14 -17.27 6.90
N LEU A 288 3.20 -16.00 6.48
CA LEU A 288 2.93 -14.82 7.29
C LEU A 288 1.99 -13.90 6.52
N ILE A 289 0.81 -13.66 7.05
CA ILE A 289 -0.18 -12.76 6.48
C ILE A 289 -0.37 -11.58 7.43
N VAL A 290 -0.47 -10.38 6.85
CA VAL A 290 -0.89 -9.17 7.58
C VAL A 290 -2.11 -8.51 6.92
N ASN A 291 -2.97 -7.92 7.75
CA ASN A 291 -4.12 -7.09 7.34
C ASN A 291 -4.53 -6.06 8.40
#